data_AF-A0A7S7NU24-F1
#
_entry.id   AF-A0A7S7NU24-F1
#
_cell.length_a   1.000
_cell.length_b   1.000
_cell.length_c   1.000
_cell.angle_alpha   90.00
_cell.angle_beta   90.00
_cell.angle_gamma   90.00
#
_symmetry.space_group_name_H-M   'P 1'
#
loop_
_entity.id
_entity.type
_entity.pdbx_description
1 polymer ?
#
loop_
_entity_poly.entity_id
_entity_poly.type
_entity_poly.pdbx_seq_one_letter_code
_entity_poly.pdbx_strand_id
1 'polypeptide(L)'
;MRTLAAVAPVFRRLRLLPAVVVGAAAFWLAVPEATGRVVRSLSYQELLDKSDLVAIATPSARTADTGEELVLPGISTMDGQGRTEKVKCLGVETPFVVSAVLKGDRNLRKFTLHHGRWPPEVPAVNGSALVFFDPRLAQRSGSYLLFLVREPDGRYAPTGGQTDPGMAVISRLPFEDLGTRPY
;
A
#
# COMPACT_ATOMS: atom_id res chain seq x y z
N MET A 1 -55.17 -11.48 70.46
CA MET A 1 -53.71 -11.75 70.46
C MET A 1 -53.25 -11.82 69.01
N ARG A 2 -52.16 -11.10 68.69
CA ARG A 2 -51.18 -11.21 67.57
C ARG A 2 -51.55 -12.16 66.40
N THR A 3 -51.33 -11.86 65.12
CA THR A 3 -50.02 -11.49 64.52
C THR A 3 -50.15 -11.14 63.02
N LEU A 4 -49.41 -10.10 62.61
CA LEU A 4 -48.63 -9.88 61.37
C LEU A 4 -49.24 -10.01 59.95
N ALA A 5 -48.96 -8.96 59.19
CA ALA A 5 -49.06 -8.78 57.75
C ALA A 5 -48.17 -9.74 56.93
N ALA A 6 -48.52 -9.94 55.66
CA ALA A 6 -47.54 -10.21 54.62
C ALA A 6 -47.95 -9.51 53.31
N VAL A 7 -47.09 -8.58 52.93
CA VAL A 7 -47.05 -7.80 51.70
C VAL A 7 -46.73 -8.71 50.51
N ALA A 8 -47.22 -8.32 49.33
CA ALA A 8 -47.01 -8.93 48.01
C ALA A 8 -45.54 -9.23 47.65
N PRO A 9 -45.32 -9.93 46.51
CA PRO A 9 -44.42 -9.32 45.54
C PRO A 9 -45.07 -9.22 44.15
N VAL A 10 -45.58 -8.02 43.87
CA VAL A 10 -45.45 -7.41 42.54
C VAL A 10 -43.94 -7.20 42.29
N PHE A 11 -43.53 -7.19 41.02
CA PHE A 11 -42.17 -6.93 40.51
C PHE A 11 -41.27 -8.15 40.28
N ARG A 12 -41.69 -9.03 39.36
CA ARG A 12 -40.78 -9.86 38.55
C ARG A 12 -40.72 -9.38 37.09
N ARG A 13 -40.73 -8.06 36.89
CA ARG A 13 -40.44 -7.39 35.61
C ARG A 13 -39.49 -6.24 35.93
N LEU A 14 -38.48 -6.00 35.09
CA LEU A 14 -37.38 -5.02 35.24
C LEU A 14 -36.16 -5.43 36.10
N ARG A 15 -35.46 -6.50 35.72
CA ARG A 15 -34.01 -6.62 36.00
C ARG A 15 -33.15 -6.96 34.77
N LEU A 16 -33.77 -7.14 33.61
CA LEU A 16 -33.08 -7.48 32.35
C LEU A 16 -32.53 -6.25 31.62
N LEU A 17 -33.20 -5.10 31.71
CA LEU A 17 -32.77 -3.84 31.07
C LEU A 17 -31.35 -3.40 31.45
N PRO A 18 -30.95 -3.33 32.73
CA PRO A 18 -29.58 -2.93 33.08
C PRO A 18 -28.53 -3.97 32.66
N ALA A 19 -28.85 -5.26 32.70
CA ALA A 19 -27.93 -6.33 32.28
C ALA A 19 -27.69 -6.31 30.76
N VAL A 20 -28.74 -6.04 29.97
CA VAL A 20 -28.63 -5.89 28.51
C VAL A 20 -27.85 -4.61 28.15
N VAL A 21 -28.08 -3.51 28.87
CA VAL A 21 -27.35 -2.24 28.66
C VAL A 21 -25.86 -2.40 29.01
N VAL A 22 -25.54 -3.06 30.12
CA VAL A 22 -24.13 -3.34 30.51
C VAL A 22 -23.47 -4.30 29.52
N GLY A 23 -24.17 -5.34 29.08
CA GLY A 23 -23.67 -6.27 28.06
C GLY A 23 -23.40 -5.59 26.73
N ALA A 24 -24.30 -4.68 26.30
CA ALA A 24 -24.09 -3.88 25.09
C ALA A 24 -22.91 -2.91 25.23
N ALA A 25 -22.78 -2.21 26.36
CA ALA A 25 -21.67 -1.29 26.60
C ALA A 25 -20.31 -2.03 26.63
N ALA A 26 -20.24 -3.20 27.26
CA ALA A 26 -19.04 -4.04 27.26
C ALA A 26 -18.68 -4.55 25.86
N PHE A 27 -19.69 -4.90 25.04
CA PHE A 27 -19.48 -5.30 23.65
C PHE A 27 -18.95 -4.14 22.78
N TRP A 28 -19.49 -2.92 22.95
CA TRP A 28 -19.02 -1.73 22.25
C TRP A 28 -17.59 -1.33 22.64
N LEU A 29 -17.20 -1.50 23.91
CA LEU A 29 -15.84 -1.24 24.38
C LEU A 29 -14.83 -2.34 23.98
N ALA A 30 -15.32 -3.53 23.61
CA ALA A 30 -14.49 -4.66 23.20
C ALA A 30 -14.24 -4.72 21.67
N VAL A 31 -14.78 -3.79 20.88
CA VAL A 31 -14.51 -3.72 19.45
C VAL A 31 -13.09 -3.17 19.26
N PRO A 32 -12.13 -3.94 18.75
CA PRO A 32 -10.81 -3.41 18.44
C PRO A 32 -10.92 -2.32 17.38
N GLU A 33 -10.12 -1.26 17.49
CA GLU A 33 -10.06 -0.22 16.48
C GLU A 33 -9.69 -0.84 15.12
N ALA A 34 -10.59 -0.72 14.14
CA ALA A 34 -10.29 -1.10 12.78
C ALA A 34 -9.37 -0.04 12.17
N THR A 35 -8.10 -0.38 11.95
CA THR A 35 -7.14 0.52 11.30
C THR A 35 -7.28 0.41 9.78
N GLY A 36 -7.58 1.54 9.14
CA GLY A 36 -7.60 1.70 7.69
C GLY A 36 -6.74 2.89 7.30
N ARG A 37 -5.95 2.75 6.22
CA ARG A 37 -5.23 3.89 5.63
C ARG A 37 -5.97 4.37 4.39
N VAL A 38 -5.91 5.67 4.15
CA VAL A 38 -6.44 6.25 2.92
C VAL A 38 -5.50 5.89 1.78
N VAL A 39 -6.00 5.13 0.80
CA VAL A 39 -5.31 4.88 -0.47
C VAL A 39 -5.83 5.88 -1.48
N ARG A 40 -4.99 6.86 -1.86
CA ARG A 40 -5.38 7.84 -2.87
C ARG A 40 -5.12 7.28 -4.26
N SER A 41 -6.19 7.07 -5.02
CA SER A 41 -6.09 6.81 -6.46
C SER A 41 -6.15 8.14 -7.21
N LEU A 42 -5.09 8.47 -7.93
CA LEU A 42 -5.05 9.66 -8.79
C LEU A 42 -5.72 9.34 -10.13
N SER A 43 -6.46 10.31 -10.68
CA SER A 43 -6.93 10.20 -12.05
C SER A 43 -5.77 10.21 -13.04
N TYR A 44 -5.98 9.72 -14.27
CA TYR A 44 -4.95 9.73 -15.31
C TYR A 44 -4.46 11.15 -15.61
N GLN A 45 -5.38 12.13 -15.65
CA GLN A 45 -5.03 13.53 -15.85
C GLN A 45 -4.18 14.07 -14.69
N GLU A 46 -4.53 13.77 -13.44
CA GLU A 46 -3.71 14.17 -12.29
C GLU A 46 -2.33 13.52 -12.30
N LEU A 47 -2.21 12.25 -12.70
CA LEU A 47 -0.93 11.58 -12.86
C LEU A 47 -0.10 12.30 -13.93
N LEU A 48 -0.68 12.51 -15.10
CA LEU A 48 -0.03 13.21 -16.20
C LEU A 48 0.44 14.60 -15.78
N ASP A 49 -0.41 15.38 -15.11
CA ASP A 49 -0.10 16.76 -14.71
C ASP A 49 1.01 16.82 -13.67
N LYS A 50 1.00 15.89 -12.70
CA LYS A 50 1.95 15.87 -11.57
C LYS A 50 3.28 15.17 -11.88
N SER A 51 3.38 14.40 -12.95
CA SER A 51 4.64 13.76 -13.36
C SER A 51 5.59 14.72 -14.08
N ASP A 52 6.89 14.58 -13.84
CA ASP A 52 7.93 15.21 -14.67
C ASP A 52 8.26 14.34 -15.90
N LEU A 53 8.12 13.03 -15.76
CA LEU A 53 8.35 12.04 -16.80
C LEU A 53 7.18 11.07 -16.87
N VAL A 54 6.60 10.90 -18.05
CA VAL A 54 5.71 9.77 -18.35
C VAL A 54 6.35 8.98 -19.47
N ALA A 55 6.62 7.70 -19.24
CA ALA A 55 7.39 6.89 -20.17
C ALA A 55 6.88 5.45 -20.27
N ILE A 56 7.14 4.84 -21.42
CA ILE A 56 7.12 3.39 -21.59
C ILE A 56 8.58 2.93 -21.52
N ALA A 57 8.89 2.05 -20.57
CA ALA A 57 10.27 1.62 -20.34
C ALA A 57 10.35 0.19 -19.77
N THR A 58 11.51 -0.43 -19.96
CA THR A 58 11.80 -1.80 -19.54
C THR A 58 12.95 -1.80 -18.52
N PRO A 59 12.86 -2.57 -17.41
CA PRO A 59 13.97 -2.70 -16.48
C PRO A 59 15.15 -3.38 -17.19
N SER A 60 16.31 -2.75 -17.15
CA SER A 60 17.50 -3.16 -17.92
C SER A 60 18.53 -3.94 -17.11
N ALA A 61 18.47 -3.87 -15.78
CA ALA A 61 19.34 -4.62 -14.89
C ALA A 61 18.61 -4.94 -13.58
N ARG A 62 19.29 -5.68 -12.70
CA ARG A 62 18.75 -5.99 -11.38
C ARG A 62 18.62 -4.74 -10.54
N THR A 63 17.62 -4.77 -9.67
CA THR A 63 17.47 -3.81 -8.58
C THR A 63 18.67 -3.88 -7.63
N ALA A 64 19.19 -2.71 -7.26
CA ALA A 64 20.28 -2.54 -6.29
C ALA A 64 19.78 -1.84 -5.03
N ASP A 65 20.40 -2.16 -3.90
CA ASP A 65 20.05 -1.57 -2.61
C ASP A 65 20.79 -0.24 -2.43
N THR A 66 20.09 0.78 -1.97
CA THR A 66 20.67 2.12 -1.71
C THR A 66 21.22 2.26 -0.29
N GLY A 67 20.76 1.41 0.63
CA GLY A 67 20.98 1.56 2.07
C GLY A 67 20.06 2.61 2.73
N GLU A 68 19.21 3.30 1.96
CA GLU A 68 18.23 4.26 2.47
C GLU A 68 17.06 3.53 3.15
N GLU A 69 16.56 4.07 4.26
CA GLU A 69 15.31 3.61 4.87
C GLU A 69 14.15 4.53 4.45
N LEU A 70 13.14 3.96 3.80
CA LEU A 70 11.92 4.65 3.38
C LEU A 70 10.79 4.35 4.37
N VAL A 71 10.30 5.38 5.04
CA VAL A 71 9.12 5.28 5.90
C VAL A 71 7.88 5.47 5.03
N LEU A 72 7.04 4.44 4.90
CA LEU A 72 5.82 4.52 4.10
C LEU A 72 4.68 5.18 4.89
N PRO A 73 4.14 6.33 4.43
CA PRO A 73 3.01 6.97 5.09
C PRO A 73 1.79 6.05 5.24
N GLY A 74 1.21 6.01 6.43
CA GLY A 74 0.00 5.24 6.71
C GLY A 74 0.22 3.72 6.79
N ILE A 75 1.46 3.24 6.74
CA ILE A 75 1.80 1.83 6.94
C ILE A 75 2.41 1.66 8.33
N SER A 76 1.87 0.73 9.09
CA SER A 76 2.39 0.37 10.41
C SER A 76 2.09 -1.10 10.72
N THR A 77 2.95 -1.71 11.52
CA THR A 77 2.75 -3.05 12.07
C THR A 77 2.35 -2.94 13.53
N MET A 78 1.69 -3.98 14.03
CA MET A 78 1.42 -4.14 15.45
C MET A 78 2.31 -5.27 15.98
N ASP A 79 3.04 -5.02 17.06
CA ASP A 79 3.80 -6.07 17.73
C ASP A 79 2.87 -7.00 18.55
N GLY A 80 3.42 -8.10 19.06
CA GLY A 80 2.67 -9.04 19.91
C GLY A 80 2.18 -8.45 21.24
N GLN A 81 2.55 -7.21 21.56
CA GLN A 81 2.14 -6.46 22.75
C GLN A 81 1.11 -5.35 22.43
N GLY A 82 0.65 -5.26 21.18
CA GLY A 82 -0.34 -4.28 20.74
C GLY A 82 0.24 -2.90 20.41
N ARG A 83 1.57 -2.73 20.36
CA ARG A 83 2.20 -1.46 20.01
C ARG A 83 2.31 -1.31 18.51
N THR A 84 1.99 -0.12 18.02
CA THR A 84 2.08 0.22 16.60
C THR A 84 3.45 0.82 16.27
N GLU A 85 4.15 0.23 15.31
CA GLU A 85 5.43 0.73 14.80
C GLU A 85 5.32 1.02 13.29
N LYS A 86 5.96 2.10 12.83
CA LYS A 86 6.01 2.42 11.39
C LYS A 86 6.87 1.39 10.67
N VAL A 87 6.35 0.84 9.58
CA VAL A 87 7.15 -0.05 8.75
C VAL A 87 8.16 0.77 7.97
N LYS A 88 9.43 0.35 8.05
CA LYS A 88 10.51 0.88 7.24
C LYS A 88 10.78 -0.06 6.08
N CYS A 89 10.73 0.48 4.87
CA CYS A 89 11.13 -0.22 3.67
C CYS A 89 12.57 0.12 3.31
N LEU A 90 13.24 -0.78 2.61
CA LEU A 90 14.55 -0.49 2.06
C LEU A 90 14.37 0.28 0.74
N GLY A 91 15.04 1.41 0.60
CA GLY A 91 15.16 2.14 -0.65
C GLY A 91 16.00 1.34 -1.63
N VAL A 92 15.50 1.19 -2.85
CA VAL A 92 16.16 0.44 -3.90
C VAL A 92 16.08 1.17 -5.23
N GLU A 93 17.03 0.88 -6.11
CA GLU A 93 17.12 1.49 -7.43
C GLU A 93 17.05 0.45 -8.53
N THR A 94 16.28 0.75 -9.57
CA THR A 94 16.20 -0.09 -10.77
C THR A 94 16.48 0.75 -12.01
N PRO A 95 17.48 0.41 -12.83
CA PRO A 95 17.74 1.11 -14.08
C PRO A 95 16.79 0.65 -15.19
N PHE A 96 16.22 1.62 -15.92
CA PHE A 96 15.30 1.41 -17.03
C PHE A 96 15.90 1.91 -18.35
N VAL A 97 15.55 1.22 -19.43
CA VAL A 97 15.75 1.69 -20.81
C VAL A 97 14.41 2.16 -21.35
N VAL A 98 14.39 3.35 -21.92
CA VAL A 98 13.19 4.03 -22.41
C VAL A 98 12.88 3.59 -23.84
N SER A 99 11.66 3.09 -24.04
CA SER A 99 11.11 2.76 -25.36
C SER A 99 10.36 3.96 -25.95
N ALA A 100 9.62 4.70 -25.12
CA ALA A 100 8.92 5.92 -25.53
C ALA A 100 8.77 6.91 -24.36
N VAL A 101 8.84 8.20 -24.68
CA VAL A 101 8.54 9.29 -23.74
C VAL A 101 7.21 9.92 -24.13
N LEU A 102 6.24 9.88 -23.22
CA LEU A 102 4.91 10.47 -23.37
C LEU A 102 4.84 11.89 -22.79
N LYS A 103 5.63 12.17 -21.74
CA LYS A 103 5.85 13.50 -21.14
C LYS A 103 7.29 13.60 -20.62
N GLY A 104 7.92 14.77 -20.71
CA GLY A 104 9.29 15.01 -20.23
C GLY A 104 10.31 15.14 -21.38
N ASP A 105 11.59 14.91 -21.09
CA ASP A 105 12.67 14.98 -22.08
C ASP A 105 12.57 13.83 -23.11
N ARG A 106 12.27 14.17 -24.37
CA ARG A 106 12.15 13.21 -25.48
C ARG A 106 13.48 12.55 -25.88
N ASN A 107 14.61 13.12 -25.44
CA ASN A 107 15.94 12.56 -25.69
C ASN A 107 16.39 11.59 -24.59
N LEU A 108 15.62 11.44 -23.51
CA LEU A 108 15.92 10.49 -22.46
C LEU A 108 15.95 9.06 -23.02
N ARG A 109 17.06 8.34 -22.76
CA ARG A 109 17.25 6.94 -23.19
C ARG A 109 17.23 5.97 -22.02
N LYS A 110 17.66 6.43 -20.85
CA LYS A 110 17.74 5.63 -19.63
C LYS A 110 17.42 6.51 -18.43
N PHE A 111 16.90 5.89 -17.38
CA PHE A 111 16.72 6.53 -16.08
C PHE A 111 16.80 5.49 -14.98
N THR A 112 16.98 5.95 -13.74
CA THR A 112 16.94 5.10 -12.55
C THR A 112 15.66 5.39 -11.79
N LEU A 113 14.87 4.34 -11.55
CA LEU A 113 13.70 4.38 -10.68
C LEU A 113 14.15 4.10 -9.25
N HIS A 114 13.91 5.04 -8.34
CA HIS A 114 14.03 4.88 -6.90
C HIS A 114 12.67 4.46 -6.32
N HIS A 115 12.62 3.30 -5.67
CA HIS A 115 11.39 2.78 -5.07
C HIS A 115 11.65 1.99 -3.78
N GLY A 116 10.58 1.71 -3.02
CA GLY A 116 10.68 0.87 -1.82
C GLY A 116 10.64 -0.62 -2.12
N ARG A 117 11.35 -1.39 -1.29
CA ARG A 117 11.22 -2.85 -1.16
C ARG A 117 10.78 -3.20 0.26
N TRP A 118 9.77 -4.07 0.36
CA TRP A 118 9.24 -4.52 1.64
C TRP A 118 10.29 -5.34 2.41
N PRO A 119 10.45 -5.13 3.73
CA PRO A 119 11.35 -5.94 4.56
C PRO A 119 10.83 -7.38 4.68
N PRO A 120 11.63 -8.41 4.36
CA PRO A 120 11.16 -9.79 4.28
C PRO A 120 10.69 -10.38 5.62
N GLU A 121 11.16 -9.83 6.74
CA GLU A 121 10.84 -10.31 8.09
C GLU A 121 9.47 -9.82 8.60
N VAL A 122 8.85 -8.86 7.90
CA VAL A 122 7.61 -8.21 8.35
C VAL A 122 6.42 -8.75 7.56
N PRO A 123 5.41 -9.37 8.21
CA PRO A 123 4.18 -9.79 7.53
C PRO A 123 3.45 -8.61 6.88
N ALA A 124 3.07 -8.75 5.61
CA ALA A 124 2.40 -7.70 4.84
C ALA A 124 0.86 -7.87 4.84
N VAL A 125 0.21 -7.78 6.00
CA VAL A 125 -1.26 -7.78 6.09
C VAL A 125 -1.77 -6.38 5.70
N ASN A 126 -2.65 -6.29 4.69
CA ASN A 126 -3.12 -5.01 4.13
C ASN A 126 -1.97 -4.04 3.77
N GLY A 127 -0.90 -4.60 3.21
CA GLY A 127 0.35 -3.90 2.97
C GLY A 127 0.30 -2.84 1.87
N SER A 128 1.48 -2.33 1.57
CA SER A 128 1.73 -1.38 0.48
C SER A 128 1.77 -2.11 -0.87
N ALA A 129 1.26 -1.46 -1.93
CA ALA A 129 1.36 -1.97 -3.30
C ALA A 129 2.73 -1.66 -3.94
N LEU A 130 3.82 -2.12 -3.30
CA LEU A 130 5.19 -1.94 -3.82
C LEU A 130 5.41 -2.72 -5.12
N VAL A 131 6.34 -2.23 -5.92
CA VAL A 131 6.74 -2.84 -7.19
C VAL A 131 8.05 -3.60 -7.04
N PHE A 132 8.20 -4.65 -7.85
CA PHE A 132 9.41 -5.46 -7.91
C PHE A 132 9.73 -5.81 -9.36
N PHE A 133 11.01 -5.66 -9.72
CA PHE A 133 11.52 -5.89 -11.07
C PHE A 133 12.66 -6.90 -11.02
N ASP A 134 12.63 -7.89 -11.90
CA ASP A 134 13.79 -8.74 -12.19
C ASP A 134 13.77 -9.07 -13.69
N PRO A 135 14.69 -8.50 -14.50
CA PRO A 135 14.69 -8.72 -15.94
C PRO A 135 15.01 -10.17 -16.32
N ARG A 136 15.41 -11.04 -15.36
CA ARG A 136 15.64 -12.47 -15.61
C ARG A 136 14.38 -13.31 -15.47
N LEU A 137 13.34 -12.77 -14.85
CA LEU A 137 12.06 -13.45 -14.71
C LEU A 137 11.16 -12.99 -15.85
N ALA A 138 10.74 -13.90 -16.73
CA ALA A 138 9.92 -13.58 -17.90
C ALA A 138 8.64 -12.81 -17.55
N GLN A 139 8.06 -13.06 -16.36
CA GLN A 139 6.88 -12.34 -15.88
C GLN A 139 7.18 -10.89 -15.44
N ARG A 140 8.45 -10.51 -15.31
CA ARG A 140 8.93 -9.23 -14.74
C ARG A 140 9.88 -8.45 -15.67
N SER A 141 10.26 -9.04 -16.80
CA SER A 141 11.16 -8.45 -17.81
C SER A 141 10.44 -7.58 -18.84
N GLY A 142 9.14 -7.33 -18.68
CA GLY A 142 8.35 -6.62 -19.69
C GLY A 142 8.43 -5.09 -19.63
N SER A 143 7.79 -4.42 -20.60
CA SER A 143 7.63 -2.97 -20.61
C SER A 143 6.54 -2.50 -19.64
N TYR A 144 6.77 -1.34 -19.04
CA TYR A 144 5.86 -0.70 -18.10
C TYR A 144 5.51 0.70 -18.58
N LEU A 145 4.29 1.15 -18.32
CA LEU A 145 3.91 2.55 -18.30
C LEU A 145 4.22 3.12 -16.91
N LEU A 146 4.99 4.19 -16.85
CA LEU A 146 5.43 4.81 -15.60
C LEU A 146 5.09 6.31 -15.58
N PHE A 147 4.51 6.75 -14.47
CA PHE A 147 4.27 8.15 -14.12
C PHE A 147 5.23 8.57 -13.01
N LEU A 148 6.22 9.41 -13.33
CA LEU A 148 7.38 9.65 -12.47
C LEU A 148 7.62 11.13 -12.19
N VAL A 149 8.05 11.42 -10.97
CA VAL A 149 8.60 12.72 -10.56
C VAL A 149 10.10 12.63 -10.45
N ARG A 150 10.81 13.71 -10.76
CA ARG A 150 12.26 13.76 -10.65
C ARG A 150 12.65 14.22 -9.24
N GLU A 151 13.45 13.43 -8.56
CA GLU A 151 14.01 13.75 -7.25
C GLU A 151 15.17 14.77 -7.39
N PRO A 152 15.51 15.52 -6.32
CA PRO A 152 16.58 16.52 -6.37
C PRO A 152 17.96 15.96 -6.78
N ASP A 153 18.22 14.70 -6.47
CA ASP A 153 19.45 13.98 -6.86
C ASP A 153 19.44 13.48 -8.32
N GLY A 154 18.33 13.70 -9.04
CA GLY A 154 18.15 13.33 -10.43
C GLY A 154 17.58 11.94 -10.69
N ARG A 155 17.36 11.13 -9.65
CA ARG A 155 16.61 9.86 -9.75
C ARG A 155 15.13 10.14 -10.01
N TYR A 156 14.39 9.12 -10.41
CA TYR A 156 12.95 9.22 -10.58
C TYR A 156 12.21 8.41 -9.53
N ALA A 157 11.13 8.96 -8.98
CA ALA A 157 10.25 8.30 -8.02
C ALA A 157 8.81 8.23 -8.54
N PRO A 158 7.96 7.33 -8.01
CA PRO A 158 6.56 7.23 -8.41
C PRO A 158 5.79 8.52 -8.10
N THR A 159 5.02 9.00 -9.08
CA THR A 159 4.11 10.13 -8.89
C THR A 159 3.04 9.80 -7.85
N GLY A 160 2.81 10.69 -6.89
CA GLY A 160 1.86 10.45 -5.80
C GLY A 160 2.46 9.72 -4.60
N GLY A 161 3.74 9.35 -4.64
CA GLY A 161 4.50 8.83 -3.50
C GLY A 161 4.84 7.34 -3.57
N GLN A 162 5.63 6.89 -2.61
CA GLN A 162 6.24 5.56 -2.57
C GLN A 162 5.32 4.45 -2.02
N THR A 163 4.17 4.79 -1.40
CA THR A 163 3.35 3.81 -0.68
C THR A 163 2.59 2.86 -1.59
N ASP A 164 2.09 3.26 -2.76
CA ASP A 164 1.28 2.36 -3.61
C ASP A 164 1.56 2.49 -5.11
N PRO A 165 2.84 2.39 -5.54
CA PRO A 165 3.19 2.62 -6.93
C PRO A 165 2.52 1.61 -7.89
N GLY A 166 2.30 0.36 -7.45
CA GLY A 166 1.74 -0.71 -8.27
C GLY A 166 0.23 -0.60 -8.55
N MET A 167 -0.49 0.34 -7.92
CA MET A 167 -1.95 0.45 -8.10
C MET A 167 -2.34 1.12 -9.42
N ALA A 168 -1.67 2.22 -9.78
CA ALA A 168 -2.01 3.00 -10.97
C ALA A 168 -0.82 3.79 -11.56
N VAL A 169 0.28 3.93 -10.80
CA VAL A 169 1.41 4.79 -11.16
C VAL A 169 2.42 4.04 -12.04
N ILE A 170 2.59 2.75 -11.78
CA ILE A 170 3.46 1.86 -12.52
C ILE A 170 2.64 0.64 -12.91
N SER A 171 2.46 0.43 -14.21
CA SER A 171 1.63 -0.66 -14.73
C SER A 171 2.36 -1.39 -15.84
N ARG A 172 2.40 -2.72 -15.75
CA ARG A 172 2.95 -3.56 -16.82
C ARG A 172 2.05 -3.48 -18.05
N LEU A 173 2.64 -3.37 -19.23
CA LEU A 173 1.90 -3.42 -20.48
C LEU A 173 1.58 -4.88 -20.87
N PRO A 174 0.35 -5.18 -21.31
CA PRO A 174 -0.11 -6.55 -21.54
C PRO A 174 0.35 -7.17 -22.88
N PHE A 175 1.05 -6.43 -23.74
CA PHE A 175 1.19 -6.79 -25.16
C PHE A 175 2.44 -7.58 -25.54
N GLU A 176 3.29 -7.95 -24.59
CA GLU A 176 4.56 -8.64 -24.89
C GLU A 176 4.46 -10.17 -24.90
N ASP A 177 3.29 -10.76 -24.61
CA ASP A 177 3.08 -12.22 -24.55
C ASP A 177 2.47 -12.81 -25.85
N LEU A 178 2.37 -12.02 -26.92
CA LEU A 178 1.80 -12.47 -28.22
C LEU A 178 2.82 -13.20 -29.13
N GLY A 179 4.02 -13.50 -28.63
CA GLY A 179 5.15 -13.94 -29.44
C GLY A 179 5.49 -15.43 -29.45
N THR A 180 4.93 -16.27 -28.57
CA THR A 180 5.29 -17.71 -28.55
C THR A 180 4.16 -18.58 -28.03
N ARG A 181 3.16 -18.84 -28.87
CA ARG A 181 2.42 -20.11 -28.81
C ARG A 181 2.55 -20.79 -30.17
N PRO A 182 3.38 -21.84 -30.32
CA PRO A 182 3.26 -22.69 -31.49
C PRO A 182 1.89 -23.38 -31.41
N TYR A 183 1.11 -23.25 -32.49
CA TYR A 183 -0.01 -24.15 -32.77
C TYR A 183 0.51 -25.58 -32.95
#